data_AF-A0A7R9L9W8-F1
#
_entry.id   AF-A0A7R9L9W8-F1
#
_cell.length_a   1.000
_cell.length_b   1.000
_cell.length_c   1.000
_cell.angle_alpha   90.00
_cell.angle_beta   90.00
_cell.angle_gamma   90.00
#
_symmetry.space_group_name_H-M   'P 1'
#
loop_
_entity.id
_entity.type
_entity.pdbx_description
1 polymer ?
#
loop_
_entity_poly.entity_id
_entity_poly.type
_entity_poly.pdbx_seq_one_letter_code
_entity_poly.pdbx_strand_id
1 'polypeptide(L)'
;MAQIIAIANQKGGVGKTTTAVNLAASLAVLKKRVLLVDMDSQGNATMGSGIQKNDLLYSVTDVLLGEVPIETAISKAEVGYKVLGSNRDLAGVELAIAEQDGREFILRNALQQIEKDFDYIIVDCAPSLSLITVNALAAVDAVIIPMQCEYYALEGLADLTQTIDKIQQALNPELEIIGVLRTMYDARNALTRDVSAELEQYFGKKLYDTVIPRNVRLAEAPAHGLPIIYFEKSSKGAIAYLNLAAEMLKKRLAKGRGLDALLGSIQKEKLQLEVQALDHGQLKQMDVTQLKRGAYQPRRFIGEQDLQELAASIKKHGVMQPIVIRPIENDETPYEIIAGERRWRAAQLAGLTEIPAIVRDLTDQVAIALALIENIQRQDLNPVDQALALQRFHEEFGLSHQEIADTVGKARTTVSNLLRLLSLEDEIKDLMQQGLLDMGHARAILTLKAKDQLQIAKIVIDKSLSVRQTEQLVRDWNTPKQEKSKDPLAPDVQQLTQKLSERFSASVKLDYNKQGKGKLVISYNSLDELDGILNICLPEQ
;
A
#
# COMPACT_ATOMS: atom_id res chain seq x y z
N MET A 1 4.03 14.80 22.71
CA MET A 1 3.88 13.85 23.82
C MET A 1 3.54 12.50 23.23
N ALA A 2 4.07 11.42 23.81
CA ALA A 2 3.73 10.06 23.42
C ALA A 2 2.21 9.84 23.56
N GLN A 3 1.67 8.89 22.80
CA GLN A 3 0.34 8.35 23.09
C GLN A 3 0.52 7.06 23.91
N ILE A 4 -0.03 7.04 25.12
CA ILE A 4 0.08 5.92 26.06
C ILE A 4 -1.19 5.08 25.96
N ILE A 5 -1.06 3.81 25.61
CA ILE A 5 -2.17 2.93 25.28
C ILE A 5 -2.06 1.63 26.08
N ALA A 6 -3.07 1.33 26.89
CA ALA A 6 -3.17 0.04 27.56
C ALA A 6 -3.85 -1.00 26.65
N ILE A 7 -3.34 -2.23 26.72
CA ILE A 7 -3.99 -3.41 26.18
C ILE A 7 -4.62 -4.17 27.34
N ALA A 8 -5.93 -4.04 27.52
CA ALA A 8 -6.61 -4.52 28.72
C ALA A 8 -7.86 -5.34 28.40
N ASN A 9 -8.06 -6.39 29.21
CA ASN A 9 -9.26 -7.23 29.25
C ASN A 9 -9.18 -8.14 30.49
N GLN A 10 -10.28 -8.25 31.25
CA GLN A 10 -10.33 -9.10 32.44
C GLN A 10 -10.29 -10.60 32.11
N LYS A 11 -10.70 -11.01 30.90
CA LYS A 11 -10.61 -12.41 30.48
C LYS A 11 -9.15 -12.78 30.14
N GLY A 12 -8.69 -13.90 30.71
CA GLY A 12 -7.42 -14.52 30.33
C GLY A 12 -7.46 -15.11 28.90
N GLY A 13 -6.30 -15.20 28.24
CA GLY A 13 -6.19 -15.92 26.95
C GLY A 13 -6.78 -15.21 25.72
N VAL A 14 -7.28 -13.98 25.85
CA VAL A 14 -7.86 -13.20 24.73
C VAL A 14 -6.83 -12.47 23.85
N GLY A 15 -5.54 -12.76 24.01
CA GLY A 15 -4.48 -12.16 23.18
C GLY A 15 -4.03 -10.75 23.58
N LYS A 16 -4.08 -10.38 24.88
CA LYS A 16 -3.53 -9.11 25.40
C LYS A 16 -2.04 -8.95 25.11
N THR A 17 -1.21 -9.79 25.72
CA THR A 17 0.24 -9.80 25.51
C THR A 17 0.62 -9.98 24.05
N THR A 18 -0.06 -10.88 23.34
CA THR A 18 0.16 -11.07 21.90
C THR A 18 -0.10 -9.77 21.13
N THR A 19 -1.14 -9.03 21.49
CA THR A 19 -1.45 -7.73 20.87
C THR A 19 -0.43 -6.68 21.27
N ALA A 20 -0.07 -6.58 22.55
CA ALA A 20 0.89 -5.58 23.03
C ALA A 20 2.25 -5.71 22.32
N VAL A 21 2.82 -6.91 22.31
CA VAL A 21 4.11 -7.21 21.66
C VAL A 21 4.07 -6.94 20.16
N ASN A 22 3.06 -7.46 19.46
CA ASN A 22 3.03 -7.39 18.00
C ASN A 22 2.58 -6.02 17.47
N LEU A 23 1.75 -5.29 18.21
CA LEU A 23 1.44 -3.90 17.91
C LEU A 23 2.67 -3.00 18.12
N ALA A 24 3.41 -3.18 19.23
CA ALA A 24 4.64 -2.45 19.48
C ALA A 24 5.69 -2.68 18.37
N ALA A 25 5.91 -3.94 18.00
CA ALA A 25 6.78 -4.32 16.89
C ALA A 25 6.33 -3.70 15.56
N SER A 26 5.03 -3.77 15.25
CA SER A 26 4.48 -3.22 14.00
C SER A 26 4.62 -1.70 13.92
N LEU A 27 4.39 -0.99 15.03
CA LEU A 27 4.62 0.46 15.12
C LEU A 27 6.10 0.83 14.96
N ALA A 28 7.00 0.05 15.53
CA ALA A 28 8.44 0.21 15.35
C ALA A 28 8.87 0.03 13.88
N VAL A 29 8.33 -1.00 13.20
CA VAL A 29 8.55 -1.19 11.75
C VAL A 29 8.03 0.00 10.93
N LEU A 30 6.93 0.63 11.37
CA LEU A 30 6.41 1.88 10.81
C LEU A 30 7.18 3.14 11.29
N LYS A 31 8.42 2.95 11.77
CA LYS A 31 9.38 3.99 12.18
C LYS A 31 8.89 4.87 13.33
N LYS A 32 8.07 4.32 14.23
CA LYS A 32 7.71 5.00 15.50
C LYS A 32 8.69 4.64 16.60
N ARG A 33 8.97 5.59 17.48
CA ARG A 33 9.70 5.35 18.74
C ARG A 33 8.72 4.74 19.73
N VAL A 34 8.93 3.48 20.10
CA VAL A 34 7.98 2.71 20.92
C VAL A 34 8.64 2.22 22.21
N LEU A 35 7.93 2.37 23.31
CA LEU A 35 8.19 1.67 24.58
C LEU A 35 7.06 0.66 24.82
N LEU A 36 7.40 -0.58 25.15
CA LEU A 36 6.47 -1.57 25.70
C LEU A 36 6.68 -1.67 27.21
N VAL A 37 5.63 -1.51 28.00
CA VAL A 37 5.65 -1.66 29.45
C VAL A 37 4.89 -2.95 29.79
N ASP A 38 5.57 -3.90 30.41
CA ASP A 38 4.97 -5.17 30.86
C ASP A 38 4.45 -4.98 32.29
N MET A 39 3.12 -4.92 32.47
CA MET A 39 2.46 -4.79 33.78
C MET A 39 1.82 -6.12 34.22
N ASP A 40 2.43 -7.24 33.84
CA ASP A 40 2.04 -8.57 34.30
C ASP A 40 3.24 -9.29 34.95
N SER A 41 3.05 -9.78 36.18
CA SER A 41 4.07 -10.55 36.93
C SER A 41 4.54 -11.82 36.20
N GLN A 42 3.77 -12.31 35.23
CA GLN A 42 4.19 -13.43 34.39
C GLN A 42 5.34 -13.05 33.43
N GLY A 43 5.53 -11.76 33.12
CA GLY A 43 6.63 -11.29 32.27
C GLY A 43 6.54 -11.78 30.82
N ASN A 44 5.33 -12.05 30.32
CA ASN A 44 5.15 -12.66 29.01
C ASN A 44 5.44 -11.68 27.86
N ALA A 45 5.15 -10.39 28.03
CA ALA A 45 5.49 -9.36 27.04
C ALA A 45 7.01 -9.13 26.98
N THR A 46 7.67 -9.20 28.14
CA THR A 46 9.14 -9.14 28.27
C THR A 46 9.80 -10.26 27.47
N MET A 47 9.40 -11.51 27.74
CA MET A 47 9.91 -12.70 27.02
C MET A 47 9.56 -12.66 25.53
N GLY A 48 8.33 -12.28 25.18
CA GLY A 48 7.88 -12.15 23.78
C GLY A 48 8.62 -11.07 22.98
N SER A 49 9.33 -10.18 23.67
CA SER A 49 10.20 -9.15 23.08
C SER A 49 11.67 -9.58 22.97
N GLY A 50 11.99 -10.82 23.33
CA GLY A 50 13.35 -11.38 23.23
C GLY A 50 14.24 -11.09 24.44
N ILE A 51 13.65 -10.61 25.54
CA ILE A 51 14.40 -10.32 26.77
C ILE A 51 14.13 -11.42 27.79
N GLN A 52 15.20 -11.98 28.36
CA GLN A 52 15.10 -12.94 29.45
C GLN A 52 14.70 -12.20 30.73
N LYS A 53 13.49 -12.45 31.23
CA LYS A 53 12.94 -11.74 32.41
C LYS A 53 13.74 -11.95 33.71
N ASN A 54 14.46 -13.07 33.81
CA ASN A 54 15.30 -13.38 34.98
C ASN A 54 16.68 -12.67 34.92
N ASP A 55 17.06 -12.13 33.76
CA ASP A 55 18.33 -11.45 33.55
C ASP A 55 18.19 -9.92 33.63
N LEU A 56 16.96 -9.43 33.91
CA LEU A 56 16.70 -8.01 34.13
C LEU A 56 17.43 -7.55 35.40
N LEU A 57 18.34 -6.58 35.25
CA LEU A 57 18.99 -5.93 36.39
C LEU A 57 17.98 -5.10 37.21
N TYR A 58 17.09 -4.40 36.50
CA TYR A 58 15.97 -3.66 37.06
C TYR A 58 14.74 -3.90 36.17
N SER A 59 13.57 -3.86 36.78
CA SER A 59 12.27 -4.12 36.17
C SER A 59 11.28 -3.01 36.51
N VAL A 60 10.04 -3.14 36.04
CA VAL A 60 8.95 -2.25 36.44
C VAL A 60 8.72 -2.28 37.95
N THR A 61 9.03 -3.38 38.63
CA THR A 61 8.95 -3.51 40.10
C THR A 61 9.77 -2.43 40.80
N ASP A 62 11.05 -2.32 40.44
CA ASP A 62 12.00 -1.38 41.04
C ASP A 62 11.58 0.09 40.80
N VAL A 63 10.97 0.35 39.63
CA VAL A 63 10.40 1.67 39.30
C VAL A 63 9.18 1.97 40.17
N LEU A 64 8.27 1.01 40.34
CA LEU A 64 7.06 1.18 41.15
C LEU A 64 7.37 1.32 42.64
N LEU A 65 8.45 0.70 43.12
CA LEU A 65 8.95 0.87 44.49
C LEU A 65 9.75 2.16 44.69
N GLY A 66 10.03 2.90 43.60
CA GLY A 66 10.83 4.14 43.65
C GLY A 66 12.32 3.90 43.92
N GLU A 67 12.81 2.68 43.69
CA GLU A 67 14.21 2.31 43.95
C GLU A 67 15.14 2.81 42.84
N VAL A 68 14.65 2.89 41.60
CA VAL A 68 15.40 3.39 40.45
C VAL A 68 14.56 4.33 39.57
N PRO A 69 15.18 5.31 38.90
CA PRO A 69 14.53 6.07 37.82
C PRO A 69 14.13 5.16 36.67
N ILE A 70 12.99 5.47 36.03
CA ILE A 70 12.42 4.65 34.95
C ILE A 70 13.40 4.42 33.80
N GLU A 71 14.21 5.41 33.45
CA GLU A 71 15.20 5.34 32.37
C GLU A 71 16.21 4.21 32.58
N THR A 72 16.54 3.92 33.85
CA THR A 72 17.53 2.90 34.24
C THR A 72 16.96 1.49 34.07
N ALA A 73 15.65 1.32 34.22
CA ALA A 73 14.97 0.04 34.09
C ALA A 73 14.53 -0.29 32.64
N ILE A 74 14.65 0.66 31.71
CA ILE A 74 14.30 0.43 30.30
C ILE A 74 15.42 -0.34 29.59
N SER A 75 15.07 -1.54 29.14
CA SER A 75 15.92 -2.40 28.35
C SER A 75 15.69 -2.19 26.85
N LYS A 76 16.75 -2.34 26.04
CA LYS A 76 16.64 -2.32 24.58
C LYS A 76 16.38 -3.74 24.09
N ALA A 77 15.28 -3.94 23.38
CA ALA A 77 15.02 -5.21 22.71
C ALA A 77 15.72 -5.24 21.34
N GLU A 78 16.08 -6.43 20.85
CA GLU A 78 16.66 -6.60 19.51
C GLU A 78 15.64 -6.35 18.38
N VAL A 79 14.36 -6.21 18.75
CA VAL A 79 13.19 -6.16 17.86
C VAL A 79 12.69 -4.74 17.56
N GLY A 80 13.58 -3.75 17.63
CA GLY A 80 13.33 -2.38 17.13
C GLY A 80 12.52 -1.46 18.04
N TYR A 81 12.16 -1.88 19.25
CA TYR A 81 11.54 -1.05 20.30
C TYR A 81 12.22 -1.27 21.66
N LYS A 82 11.90 -0.43 22.65
CA LYS A 82 12.40 -0.55 24.03
C LYS A 82 11.34 -1.21 24.93
N VAL A 83 11.78 -1.81 26.04
CA VAL A 83 10.92 -2.54 26.96
C VAL A 83 11.22 -2.13 28.39
N LEU A 84 10.19 -1.74 29.14
CA LEU A 84 10.22 -1.75 30.61
C LEU A 84 9.65 -3.10 31.04
N GLY A 85 10.55 -4.02 31.38
CA GLY A 85 10.22 -5.43 31.59
C GLY A 85 9.65 -5.72 32.96
N SER A 86 9.03 -6.90 33.10
CA SER A 86 8.48 -7.41 34.34
C SER A 86 8.93 -8.84 34.58
N ASN A 87 8.91 -9.23 35.85
CA ASN A 87 9.19 -10.57 36.33
C ASN A 87 8.24 -10.90 37.50
N ARG A 88 8.47 -12.05 38.15
CA ARG A 88 7.63 -12.53 39.25
C ARG A 88 7.56 -11.59 40.46
N ASP A 89 8.55 -10.71 40.62
CA ASP A 89 8.68 -9.85 41.80
C ASP A 89 7.58 -8.78 41.81
N LEU A 90 7.01 -8.45 40.64
CA LEU A 90 5.88 -7.54 40.51
C LEU A 90 4.65 -7.97 41.33
N ALA A 91 4.47 -9.27 41.57
CA ALA A 91 3.36 -9.79 42.36
C ALA A 91 3.38 -9.31 43.83
N GLY A 92 4.55 -8.98 44.37
CA GLY A 92 4.70 -8.49 45.74
C GLY A 92 4.54 -6.97 45.89
N VAL A 93 4.60 -6.22 44.80
CA VAL A 93 4.61 -4.75 44.80
C VAL A 93 3.34 -4.19 45.43
N GLU A 94 2.18 -4.80 45.18
CA GLU A 94 0.90 -4.30 45.68
C GLU A 94 0.85 -4.18 47.19
N LEU A 95 1.49 -5.13 47.91
CA LEU A 95 1.58 -5.08 49.37
C LEU A 95 2.50 -3.96 49.84
N ALA A 96 3.59 -3.70 49.11
CA ALA A 96 4.57 -2.67 49.47
C ALA A 96 4.03 -1.25 49.27
N ILE A 97 3.26 -1.01 48.20
CA ILE A 97 2.70 0.31 47.89
C ILE A 97 1.29 0.52 48.47
N ALA A 98 0.73 -0.46 49.18
CA ALA A 98 -0.66 -0.42 49.66
C ALA A 98 -0.95 0.79 50.56
N GLU A 99 -0.04 1.18 51.45
CA GLU A 99 -0.27 2.30 52.38
C GLU A 99 0.25 3.64 51.87
N GLN A 100 0.77 3.67 50.64
CA GLN A 100 1.34 4.89 50.07
C GLN A 100 0.25 5.83 49.56
N ASP A 101 0.37 7.12 49.91
CA ASP A 101 -0.49 8.16 49.33
C ASP A 101 -0.25 8.27 47.82
N GLY A 102 -1.35 8.28 47.05
CA GLY A 102 -1.28 8.34 45.59
C GLY A 102 -0.72 7.07 44.94
N ARG A 103 -0.78 5.93 45.62
CA ARG A 103 -0.36 4.59 45.12
C ARG A 103 -0.93 4.21 43.77
N GLU A 104 -2.04 4.79 43.34
CA GLU A 104 -2.69 4.56 42.05
C GLU A 104 -2.00 5.31 40.89
N PHE A 105 -1.15 6.31 41.18
CA PHE A 105 -0.54 7.20 40.20
C PHE A 105 0.97 6.99 40.01
N ILE A 106 1.55 5.96 40.64
CA ILE A 106 3.01 5.74 40.63
C ILE A 106 3.52 5.57 39.20
N LEU A 107 2.89 4.70 38.41
CA LEU A 107 3.29 4.52 37.00
C LEU A 107 3.11 5.79 36.18
N ARG A 108 2.02 6.54 36.40
CA ARG A 108 1.76 7.81 35.69
C ARG A 108 2.92 8.79 35.92
N ASN A 109 3.32 8.97 37.17
CA ASN A 109 4.39 9.88 37.56
C ASN A 109 5.75 9.44 36.99
N ALA A 110 5.98 8.12 36.86
CA ALA A 110 7.19 7.60 36.23
C ALA A 110 7.19 7.83 34.71
N LEU A 111 6.08 7.53 34.02
CA LEU A 111 5.99 7.70 32.56
C LEU A 111 6.10 9.17 32.11
N GLN A 112 5.59 10.12 32.89
CA GLN A 112 5.70 11.56 32.60
C GLN A 112 7.15 12.03 32.39
N GLN A 113 8.13 11.37 33.00
CA GLN A 113 9.55 11.71 32.88
C GLN A 113 10.11 11.42 31.49
N ILE A 114 9.54 10.43 30.78
CA ILE A 114 10.05 9.90 29.50
C ILE A 114 9.09 10.08 28.31
N GLU A 115 7.89 10.63 28.52
CA GLU A 115 6.86 10.77 27.49
C GLU A 115 7.31 11.49 26.21
N LYS A 116 8.37 12.29 26.26
CA LYS A 116 8.91 13.03 25.10
C LYS A 116 9.83 12.16 24.22
N ASP A 117 10.34 11.07 24.77
CA ASP A 117 11.31 10.20 24.10
C ASP A 117 10.65 9.20 23.15
N PHE A 118 9.35 9.01 23.30
CA PHE A 118 8.57 8.03 22.54
C PHE A 118 7.43 8.70 21.77
N ASP A 119 7.00 8.06 20.68
CA ASP A 119 5.78 8.41 19.98
C ASP A 119 4.58 7.62 20.53
N TYR A 120 4.85 6.40 21.01
CA TYR A 120 3.89 5.46 21.59
C TYR A 120 4.48 4.73 22.80
N ILE A 121 3.68 4.60 23.85
CA ILE A 121 3.95 3.72 24.98
C ILE A 121 2.81 2.72 25.05
N ILE A 122 3.09 1.43 24.87
CA ILE A 122 2.12 0.34 24.93
C ILE A 122 2.24 -0.32 26.30
N VAL A 123 1.15 -0.47 27.03
CA VAL A 123 1.13 -1.09 28.36
C VAL A 123 0.37 -2.42 28.26
N ASP A 124 1.05 -3.54 28.53
CA ASP A 124 0.43 -4.87 28.59
C ASP A 124 -0.13 -5.12 30.00
N CYS A 125 -1.45 -5.24 30.14
CA CYS A 125 -2.09 -5.41 31.44
C CYS A 125 -2.38 -6.88 31.76
N ALA A 126 -2.19 -7.26 33.02
CA ALA A 126 -2.68 -8.52 33.57
C ALA A 126 -4.22 -8.66 33.45
N PRO A 127 -4.78 -9.89 33.44
CA PRO A 127 -6.23 -10.11 33.43
C PRO A 127 -6.92 -9.72 34.75
N SER A 128 -6.21 -9.62 35.87
CA SER A 128 -6.78 -9.27 37.17
C SER A 128 -6.99 -7.77 37.32
N LEU A 129 -8.10 -7.37 37.96
CA LEU A 129 -8.27 -6.00 38.44
C LEU A 129 -7.58 -5.84 39.79
N SER A 130 -6.28 -5.62 39.74
CA SER A 130 -5.42 -5.45 40.90
C SER A 130 -4.84 -4.03 40.93
N LEU A 131 -4.13 -3.65 42.00
CA LEU A 131 -3.55 -2.30 42.12
C LEU A 131 -2.54 -2.00 41.00
N ILE A 132 -1.86 -3.02 40.49
CA ILE A 132 -0.99 -2.92 39.30
C ILE A 132 -1.79 -2.53 38.05
N THR A 133 -2.94 -3.18 37.80
CA THR A 133 -3.81 -2.85 36.65
C THR A 133 -4.45 -1.47 36.80
N VAL A 134 -4.79 -1.05 38.04
CA VAL A 134 -5.27 0.31 38.33
C VAL A 134 -4.19 1.34 38.00
N ASN A 135 -2.93 1.09 38.40
CA ASN A 135 -1.79 1.95 38.03
C ASN A 135 -1.64 2.08 36.51
N ALA A 136 -1.74 0.97 35.79
CA ALA A 136 -1.69 0.97 34.33
C ALA A 136 -2.79 1.85 33.73
N LEU A 137 -4.06 1.64 34.12
CA LEU A 137 -5.19 2.40 33.58
C LEU A 137 -5.21 3.87 34.01
N ALA A 138 -4.69 4.18 35.20
CA ALA A 138 -4.47 5.56 35.61
C ALA A 138 -3.37 6.22 34.76
N ALA A 139 -2.36 5.49 34.30
CA ALA A 139 -1.22 6.07 33.59
C ALA A 139 -1.41 6.28 32.09
N VAL A 140 -2.47 5.74 31.47
CA VAL A 140 -2.64 5.75 30.01
C VAL A 140 -3.68 6.77 29.52
N ASP A 141 -3.54 7.22 28.27
CA ASP A 141 -4.54 8.06 27.59
C ASP A 141 -5.73 7.22 27.11
N ALA A 142 -5.45 5.98 26.73
CA ALA A 142 -6.37 5.17 25.94
C ALA A 142 -6.27 3.67 26.22
N VAL A 143 -7.36 2.95 25.93
CA VAL A 143 -7.46 1.50 26.04
C VAL A 143 -7.85 0.87 24.70
N ILE A 144 -7.10 -0.17 24.30
CA ILE A 144 -7.52 -1.15 23.30
C ILE A 144 -7.95 -2.42 24.02
N ILE A 145 -9.08 -2.99 23.61
CA ILE A 145 -9.67 -4.18 24.22
C ILE A 145 -9.59 -5.36 23.24
N PRO A 146 -8.60 -6.25 23.34
CA PRO A 146 -8.59 -7.50 22.59
C PRO A 146 -9.64 -8.45 23.14
N MET A 147 -10.40 -9.10 22.27
CA MET A 147 -11.40 -10.08 22.67
C MET A 147 -11.55 -11.18 21.62
N GLN A 148 -12.02 -12.35 22.06
CA GLN A 148 -12.42 -13.45 21.18
C GLN A 148 -13.93 -13.41 20.98
N CYS A 149 -14.40 -13.68 19.76
CA CYS A 149 -15.83 -13.74 19.45
C CYS A 149 -16.42 -15.11 19.88
N GLU A 150 -16.67 -15.24 21.19
CA GLU A 150 -17.22 -16.41 21.86
C GLU A 150 -18.45 -16.03 22.70
N TYR A 151 -19.17 -17.02 23.25
CA TYR A 151 -20.44 -16.84 23.94
C TYR A 151 -20.39 -15.78 25.08
N TYR A 152 -19.38 -15.83 25.95
CA TYR A 152 -19.23 -14.91 27.09
C TYR A 152 -18.49 -13.61 26.76
N ALA A 153 -18.25 -13.32 25.47
CA ALA A 153 -17.39 -12.22 25.08
C ALA A 153 -18.01 -10.84 25.35
N LEU A 154 -19.33 -10.72 25.26
CA LEU A 154 -20.06 -9.47 25.51
C LEU A 154 -20.22 -9.18 27.01
N GLU A 155 -20.43 -10.22 27.82
CA GLU A 155 -20.52 -10.09 29.28
C GLU A 155 -19.20 -9.58 29.88
N GLY A 156 -18.08 -10.24 29.56
CA GLY A 156 -16.76 -9.80 30.04
C GLY A 156 -16.34 -8.42 29.52
N LEU A 157 -16.94 -7.95 28.43
CA LEU A 157 -16.73 -6.61 27.90
C LEU A 157 -17.54 -5.54 28.64
N ALA A 158 -18.74 -5.87 29.11
CA ALA A 158 -19.54 -5.01 29.97
C ALA A 158 -18.81 -4.77 31.31
N ASP A 159 -18.29 -5.83 31.93
CA ASP A 159 -17.53 -5.75 33.19
C ASP A 159 -16.27 -4.87 33.07
N LEU A 160 -15.55 -5.02 31.95
CA LEU A 160 -14.39 -4.19 31.66
C LEU A 160 -14.77 -2.73 31.44
N THR A 161 -15.85 -2.48 30.69
CA THR A 161 -16.35 -1.11 30.44
C THR A 161 -16.73 -0.42 31.75
N GLN A 162 -17.48 -1.11 32.62
CA GLN A 162 -17.84 -0.59 33.93
C GLN A 162 -16.61 -0.28 34.80
N THR A 163 -15.56 -1.11 34.68
CA THR A 163 -14.30 -0.90 35.39
C THR A 163 -13.58 0.34 34.88
N ILE A 164 -13.50 0.51 33.55
CA ILE A 164 -12.91 1.70 32.92
C ILE A 164 -13.68 2.95 33.33
N ASP A 165 -15.02 2.92 33.36
CA ASP A 165 -15.85 4.04 33.79
C ASP A 165 -15.55 4.47 35.23
N LYS A 166 -15.36 3.50 36.15
CA LYS A 166 -14.98 3.78 37.55
C LYS A 166 -13.60 4.44 37.64
N ILE A 167 -12.62 3.94 36.88
CA ILE A 167 -11.29 4.54 36.82
C ILE A 167 -11.36 5.94 36.22
N GLN A 168 -12.16 6.14 35.18
CA GLN A 168 -12.32 7.43 34.53
C GLN A 168 -12.89 8.49 35.49
N GLN A 169 -13.92 8.12 36.25
CA GLN A 169 -14.55 9.01 37.23
C GLN A 169 -13.65 9.33 38.43
N ALA A 170 -12.87 8.36 38.90
CA ALA A 170 -12.11 8.50 40.14
C ALA A 170 -10.66 8.99 39.93
N LEU A 171 -10.00 8.57 38.85
CA LEU A 171 -8.53 8.66 38.73
C LEU A 171 -8.06 9.25 37.38
N ASN A 172 -8.78 9.01 36.28
CA ASN A 172 -8.31 9.37 34.95
C ASN A 172 -9.44 9.85 34.01
N PRO A 173 -9.94 11.09 34.15
CA PRO A 173 -11.07 11.59 33.37
C PRO A 173 -10.89 11.57 31.85
N GLU A 174 -9.65 11.62 31.37
CA GLU A 174 -9.32 11.61 29.93
C GLU A 174 -9.22 10.20 29.32
N LEU A 175 -9.25 9.15 30.14
CA LEU A 175 -9.15 7.76 29.71
C LEU A 175 -10.26 7.42 28.71
N GLU A 176 -9.88 7.06 27.48
CA GLU A 176 -10.84 6.64 26.45
C GLU A 176 -10.62 5.22 25.92
N ILE A 177 -11.71 4.48 25.73
CA ILE A 177 -11.68 3.26 24.91
C ILE A 177 -11.56 3.70 23.45
N ILE A 178 -10.37 3.53 22.85
CA ILE A 178 -10.09 3.89 21.46
C ILE A 178 -10.39 2.77 20.47
N GLY A 179 -10.42 1.52 20.95
CA GLY A 179 -11.06 0.48 20.18
C GLY A 179 -11.08 -0.92 20.75
N VAL A 180 -11.87 -1.75 20.08
CA VAL A 180 -12.06 -3.17 20.36
C VAL A 180 -11.45 -3.98 19.22
N LEU A 181 -10.61 -4.95 19.55
CA LEU A 181 -9.88 -5.77 18.60
C LEU A 181 -10.36 -7.23 18.66
N ARG A 182 -10.88 -7.73 17.54
CA ARG A 182 -11.27 -9.14 17.42
C ARG A 182 -10.02 -9.98 17.19
N THR A 183 -9.75 -10.90 18.11
CA THR A 183 -8.57 -11.78 18.09
C THR A 183 -8.94 -13.24 17.94
N MET A 184 -7.97 -14.03 17.46
CA MET A 184 -8.14 -15.45 17.13
C MET A 184 -9.37 -15.73 16.27
N TYR A 185 -9.69 -14.78 15.39
CA TYR A 185 -10.91 -14.77 14.59
C TYR A 185 -10.90 -15.94 13.57
N ASP A 186 -12.01 -16.68 13.53
CA ASP A 186 -12.25 -17.74 12.55
C ASP A 186 -13.61 -17.53 11.88
N ALA A 187 -13.58 -16.96 10.68
CA ALA A 187 -14.76 -16.65 9.89
C ALA A 187 -15.61 -17.88 9.53
N ARG A 188 -15.10 -19.11 9.70
CA ARG A 188 -15.86 -20.34 9.42
C ARG A 188 -16.88 -20.65 10.51
N ASN A 189 -16.64 -20.20 11.74
CA ASN A 189 -17.53 -20.43 12.86
C ASN A 189 -18.70 -19.43 12.83
N ALA A 190 -19.94 -19.94 12.87
CA ALA A 190 -21.15 -19.12 12.90
C ALA A 190 -21.20 -18.19 14.11
N LEU A 191 -20.93 -18.71 15.32
CA LEU A 191 -20.93 -17.93 16.55
C LEU A 191 -19.95 -16.75 16.48
N THR A 192 -18.78 -16.96 15.85
CA THR A 192 -17.78 -15.91 15.66
C THR A 192 -18.28 -14.79 14.75
N ARG A 193 -19.08 -15.11 13.72
CA ARG A 193 -19.70 -14.11 12.85
C ARG A 193 -20.82 -13.36 13.57
N ASP A 194 -21.68 -14.08 14.28
CA ASP A 194 -22.82 -13.51 15.01
C ASP A 194 -22.35 -12.52 16.09
N VAL A 195 -21.42 -12.94 16.96
CA VAL A 195 -20.84 -12.08 17.99
C VAL A 195 -20.08 -10.89 17.37
N SER A 196 -19.44 -11.09 16.21
CA SER A 196 -18.78 -9.99 15.49
C SER A 196 -19.77 -8.95 14.98
N ALA A 197 -20.94 -9.36 14.49
CA ALA A 197 -21.97 -8.43 14.03
C ALA A 197 -22.56 -7.63 15.20
N GLU A 198 -22.77 -8.26 16.36
CA GLU A 198 -23.22 -7.57 17.57
C GLU A 198 -22.19 -6.55 18.07
N LEU A 199 -20.90 -6.90 18.05
CA LEU A 199 -19.82 -5.97 18.39
C LEU A 199 -19.78 -4.76 17.45
N GLU A 200 -20.06 -4.97 16.17
CA GLU A 200 -20.10 -3.90 15.19
C GLU A 200 -21.27 -2.95 15.44
N GLN A 201 -22.45 -3.48 15.79
CA GLN A 201 -23.60 -2.68 16.19
C GLN A 201 -23.33 -1.87 17.45
N TYR A 202 -22.68 -2.46 18.46
CA TYR A 202 -22.45 -1.82 19.75
C TYR A 202 -21.30 -0.80 19.74
N PHE A 203 -20.14 -1.17 19.18
CA PHE A 203 -18.94 -0.32 19.21
C PHE A 203 -18.80 0.59 17.99
N GLY A 204 -19.46 0.27 16.88
CA GLY A 204 -19.37 1.02 15.63
C GLY A 204 -17.92 1.35 15.29
N LYS A 205 -17.60 2.66 15.26
CA LYS A 205 -16.27 3.17 14.90
C LYS A 205 -15.14 2.79 15.87
N LYS A 206 -15.48 2.41 17.11
CA LYS A 206 -14.51 1.90 18.09
C LYS A 206 -14.13 0.44 17.79
N LEU A 207 -14.90 -0.31 17.01
CA LEU A 207 -14.43 -1.61 16.54
C LEU A 207 -13.33 -1.39 15.50
N TYR A 208 -12.20 -2.09 15.63
CA TYR A 208 -11.18 -2.11 14.58
C TYR A 208 -11.67 -2.96 13.41
N ASP A 209 -11.54 -2.45 12.19
CA ASP A 209 -11.88 -3.19 10.96
C ASP A 209 -10.94 -4.39 10.80
N THR A 210 -9.67 -4.18 11.17
CA THR A 210 -8.67 -5.24 11.22
C THR A 210 -9.04 -6.29 12.26
N VAL A 211 -9.05 -7.56 11.84
CA VAL A 211 -9.19 -8.73 12.71
C VAL A 211 -7.88 -9.50 12.79
N ILE A 212 -7.54 -10.04 13.97
CA ILE A 212 -6.38 -10.92 14.12
C ILE A 212 -6.85 -12.36 13.93
N PRO A 213 -6.46 -13.05 12.83
CA PRO A 213 -6.94 -14.39 12.54
C PRO A 213 -6.31 -15.41 13.50
N ARG A 214 -7.00 -16.53 13.71
CA ARG A 214 -6.37 -17.70 14.34
C ARG A 214 -5.20 -18.18 13.46
N ASN A 215 -3.99 -18.12 13.99
CA ASN A 215 -2.77 -18.37 13.21
C ASN A 215 -1.74 -19.15 14.05
N VAL A 216 -1.29 -20.30 13.55
CA VAL A 216 -0.34 -21.18 14.26
C VAL A 216 1.02 -20.51 14.45
N ARG A 217 1.56 -19.83 13.42
CA ARG A 217 2.84 -19.12 13.52
C ARG A 217 2.82 -18.03 14.59
N LEU A 218 1.71 -17.32 14.72
CA LEU A 218 1.52 -16.32 15.77
C LEU A 218 1.55 -16.92 17.19
N ALA A 219 1.04 -18.16 17.35
CA ALA A 219 1.10 -18.88 18.63
C ALA A 219 2.49 -19.46 18.93
N GLU A 220 3.28 -19.79 17.90
CA GLU A 220 4.66 -20.29 18.03
C GLU A 220 5.66 -19.17 18.35
N ALA A 221 5.45 -17.96 17.83
CA ALA A 221 6.41 -16.86 17.93
C ALA A 221 6.90 -16.53 19.37
N PRO A 222 6.04 -16.53 20.41
CA PRO A 222 6.49 -16.31 21.80
C PRO A 222 7.49 -17.36 22.30
N ALA A 223 7.39 -18.62 21.85
CA ALA A 223 8.33 -19.67 22.23
C ALA A 223 9.75 -19.42 21.67
N HIS A 224 9.85 -18.59 20.62
CA HIS A 224 11.12 -18.13 20.06
C HIS A 224 11.56 -16.77 20.62
N GLY A 225 10.80 -16.17 21.54
CA GLY A 225 11.09 -14.86 22.09
C GLY A 225 11.06 -13.75 21.04
N LEU A 226 10.26 -13.89 19.97
CA LEU A 226 10.22 -12.91 18.88
C LEU A 226 8.78 -12.47 18.60
N PRO A 227 8.55 -11.18 18.31
CA PRO A 227 7.31 -10.75 17.69
C PRO A 227 7.14 -11.41 16.32
N ILE A 228 5.88 -11.65 15.91
CA ILE A 228 5.54 -12.39 14.70
C ILE A 228 6.14 -11.81 13.42
N ILE A 229 6.32 -10.48 13.36
CA ILE A 229 6.92 -9.83 12.19
C ILE A 229 8.41 -10.15 12.02
N TYR A 230 9.11 -10.45 13.11
CA TYR A 230 10.51 -10.89 13.12
C TYR A 230 10.63 -12.40 12.99
N PHE A 231 9.65 -13.15 13.49
CA PHE A 231 9.60 -14.60 13.36
C PHE A 231 9.20 -15.07 11.95
N GLU A 232 8.07 -14.58 11.43
CA GLU A 232 7.52 -14.95 10.12
C GLU A 232 6.74 -13.79 9.50
N LYS A 233 7.46 -12.91 8.78
CA LYS A 233 6.93 -11.66 8.19
C LYS A 233 5.78 -11.89 7.19
N SER A 234 5.79 -13.00 6.46
CA SER A 234 4.76 -13.35 5.47
C SER A 234 3.48 -13.91 6.09
N SER A 235 3.47 -14.21 7.39
CA SER A 235 2.30 -14.82 8.03
C SER A 235 1.09 -13.89 8.03
N LYS A 236 -0.10 -14.48 7.97
CA LYS A 236 -1.37 -13.74 8.12
C LYS A 236 -1.43 -12.95 9.43
N GLY A 237 -0.81 -13.45 10.50
CA GLY A 237 -0.72 -12.76 11.79
C GLY A 237 0.15 -11.51 11.73
N ALA A 238 1.33 -11.57 11.10
CA ALA A 238 2.20 -10.40 10.91
C ALA A 238 1.53 -9.32 10.06
N ILE A 239 0.90 -9.72 8.96
CA ILE A 239 0.16 -8.79 8.09
C ILE A 239 -1.00 -8.15 8.85
N ALA A 240 -1.74 -8.92 9.66
CA ALA A 240 -2.85 -8.39 10.45
C ALA A 240 -2.39 -7.35 11.50
N TYR A 241 -1.30 -7.59 12.24
CA TYR A 241 -0.80 -6.60 13.20
C TYR A 241 -0.20 -5.35 12.54
N LEU A 242 0.41 -5.48 11.36
CA LEU A 242 0.82 -4.33 10.54
C LEU A 242 -0.37 -3.49 10.10
N ASN A 243 -1.45 -4.14 9.64
CA ASN A 243 -2.68 -3.46 9.25
C ASN A 243 -3.34 -2.77 10.44
N LEU A 244 -3.36 -3.41 11.62
CA LEU A 244 -3.87 -2.81 12.85
C LEU A 244 -3.09 -1.54 13.22
N ALA A 245 -1.76 -1.59 13.15
CA ALA A 245 -0.92 -0.43 13.43
C ALA A 245 -1.21 0.71 12.42
N ALA A 246 -1.34 0.39 11.13
CA ALA A 246 -1.69 1.37 10.10
C ALA A 246 -3.09 1.98 10.31
N GLU A 247 -4.09 1.16 10.65
CA GLU A 247 -5.45 1.61 10.97
C GLU A 247 -5.45 2.55 12.19
N MET A 248 -4.72 2.21 13.24
CA MET A 248 -4.57 3.06 14.43
C MET A 248 -3.94 4.42 14.10
N LEU A 249 -2.88 4.44 13.29
CA LEU A 249 -2.25 5.68 12.83
C LEU A 249 -3.22 6.54 12.00
N LYS A 250 -4.02 5.91 11.13
CA LYS A 250 -5.03 6.60 10.31
C LYS A 250 -6.14 7.20 11.17
N LYS A 251 -6.69 6.45 12.13
CA LYS A 251 -7.73 6.94 13.07
C LYS A 251 -7.22 8.14 13.89
N ARG A 252 -5.95 8.15 14.32
CA ARG A 252 -5.34 9.29 15.02
C ARG A 252 -5.24 10.54 14.15
N LEU A 253 -4.80 10.40 12.90
CA LEU A 253 -4.71 11.51 11.95
C LEU A 253 -6.08 12.14 11.70
N ALA A 254 -7.14 11.34 11.63
CA ALA A 254 -8.51 11.81 11.45
C ALA A 254 -9.07 12.60 12.66
N LYS A 255 -8.64 12.31 13.90
CA LYS A 255 -9.03 13.10 15.10
C LYS A 255 -8.30 14.45 15.20
N GLY A 256 -7.11 14.58 14.61
CA GLY A 256 -6.21 15.74 14.81
C GLY A 256 -6.37 16.93 13.85
N ARG A 257 -7.27 16.86 12.85
CA ARG A 257 -7.43 17.91 11.85
C ARG A 257 -8.90 18.22 11.60
N GLY A 258 -9.40 19.28 12.23
CA GLY A 258 -10.73 19.86 11.98
C GLY A 258 -10.98 20.39 10.55
N LEU A 259 -10.04 20.19 9.62
CA LEU A 259 -10.16 20.53 8.21
C LEU A 259 -10.36 19.29 7.31
N ASP A 260 -10.03 18.09 7.80
CA ASP A 260 -10.26 16.82 7.10
C ASP A 260 -11.72 16.33 7.26
N ALA A 261 -12.53 16.97 8.10
CA ALA A 261 -13.97 16.65 8.24
C ALA A 261 -14.79 16.96 6.97
N LEU A 262 -14.30 17.88 6.12
CA LEU A 262 -14.88 18.21 4.81
C LEU A 262 -14.35 17.32 3.67
N LEU A 263 -13.16 16.73 3.82
CA LEU A 263 -12.59 15.80 2.83
C LEU A 263 -12.95 14.33 3.15
N GLY A 264 -13.13 14.04 4.44
CA GLY A 264 -13.55 12.74 4.96
C GLY A 264 -15.03 12.45 4.80
N SER A 265 -15.88 13.41 4.42
CA SER A 265 -17.26 13.13 3.98
C SER A 265 -17.26 12.39 2.65
N ILE A 266 -16.40 12.79 1.71
CA ILE A 266 -16.28 12.18 0.37
C ILE A 266 -15.62 10.80 0.45
N GLN A 267 -14.61 10.62 1.33
CA GLN A 267 -14.02 9.30 1.59
C GLN A 267 -14.88 8.40 2.52
N LYS A 268 -15.73 8.97 3.39
CA LYS A 268 -16.74 8.19 4.16
C LYS A 268 -17.81 7.63 3.26
N GLU A 269 -18.30 8.42 2.30
CA GLU A 269 -19.22 7.90 1.28
C GLU A 269 -18.51 6.79 0.50
N LYS A 270 -17.27 7.00 0.02
CA LYS A 270 -16.53 5.96 -0.71
C LYS A 270 -16.28 4.66 0.10
N LEU A 271 -15.94 4.75 1.39
CA LEU A 271 -15.80 3.57 2.26
C LEU A 271 -17.14 2.95 2.67
N GLN A 272 -18.20 3.73 2.90
CA GLN A 272 -19.55 3.19 3.12
C GLN A 272 -20.07 2.45 1.88
N LEU A 273 -19.69 2.92 0.69
CA LEU A 273 -20.03 2.31 -0.58
C LEU A 273 -19.19 1.05 -0.88
N GLU A 274 -17.93 0.98 -0.42
CA GLU A 274 -17.10 -0.23 -0.47
C GLU A 274 -17.52 -1.29 0.59
N VAL A 275 -17.99 -0.85 1.76
CA VAL A 275 -18.50 -1.73 2.82
C VAL A 275 -19.89 -2.28 2.48
N GLN A 276 -20.78 -1.49 1.85
CA GLN A 276 -22.03 -2.00 1.28
C GLN A 276 -21.79 -2.96 0.10
N ALA A 277 -20.68 -2.82 -0.63
CA ALA A 277 -20.29 -3.75 -1.70
C ALA A 277 -19.76 -5.10 -1.18
N LEU A 278 -19.52 -5.24 0.13
CA LEU A 278 -19.13 -6.48 0.81
C LEU A 278 -20.31 -7.20 1.48
N ASP A 279 -21.52 -6.64 1.41
CA ASP A 279 -22.71 -7.39 1.79
C ASP A 279 -22.85 -8.62 0.88
N HIS A 280 -23.12 -9.78 1.49
CA HIS A 280 -23.34 -11.01 0.76
C HIS A 280 -24.69 -10.90 0.04
N GLY A 281 -24.69 -10.24 -1.13
CA GLY A 281 -25.86 -10.07 -1.96
C GLY A 281 -26.58 -11.41 -2.13
N GLN A 282 -27.91 -11.38 -2.06
CA GLN A 282 -28.72 -12.60 -2.10
C GLN A 282 -28.55 -13.25 -3.47
N LEU A 283 -28.03 -14.49 -3.47
CA LEU A 283 -28.01 -15.32 -4.66
C LEU A 283 -29.45 -15.71 -5.01
N LYS A 284 -29.93 -15.27 -6.17
CA LYS A 284 -31.26 -15.58 -6.71
C LYS A 284 -31.13 -16.13 -8.13
N GLN A 285 -32.02 -17.04 -8.49
CA GLN A 285 -32.25 -17.37 -9.90
C GLN A 285 -33.10 -16.28 -10.51
N MET A 286 -32.62 -15.68 -11.59
CA MET A 286 -33.25 -14.53 -12.24
C MET A 286 -33.62 -14.87 -13.66
N ASP A 287 -34.84 -14.51 -14.05
CA ASP A 287 -35.28 -14.61 -15.43
C ASP A 287 -34.42 -13.69 -16.30
N VAL A 288 -33.87 -14.26 -17.37
CA VAL A 288 -32.97 -13.59 -18.28
C VAL A 288 -33.64 -12.39 -18.98
N THR A 289 -34.97 -12.39 -19.08
CA THR A 289 -35.79 -11.30 -19.67
C THR A 289 -36.02 -10.12 -18.72
N GLN A 290 -35.90 -10.32 -17.40
CA GLN A 290 -36.06 -9.28 -16.39
C GLN A 290 -34.81 -8.39 -16.20
N LEU A 291 -33.75 -8.68 -16.97
CA LEU A 291 -32.45 -8.04 -16.83
C LEU A 291 -32.21 -7.04 -17.97
N LYS A 292 -31.84 -5.81 -17.60
CA LYS A 292 -31.42 -4.76 -18.52
C LYS A 292 -29.90 -4.68 -18.60
N ARG A 293 -29.39 -4.39 -19.79
CA ARG A 293 -27.97 -4.08 -20.00
C ARG A 293 -27.59 -2.83 -19.21
N GLY A 294 -26.46 -2.90 -18.50
CA GLY A 294 -25.91 -1.75 -17.80
C GLY A 294 -25.61 -0.59 -18.74
N ALA A 295 -25.99 0.63 -18.37
CA ALA A 295 -25.78 1.83 -19.19
C ALA A 295 -24.29 2.14 -19.46
N TYR A 296 -23.36 1.54 -18.69
CA TYR A 296 -21.95 1.92 -18.64
C TYR A 296 -20.96 0.81 -19.03
N GLN A 297 -21.33 -0.05 -19.98
CA GLN A 297 -20.47 -1.15 -20.44
C GLN A 297 -19.73 -0.80 -21.75
N PRO A 298 -18.38 -0.75 -21.78
CA PRO A 298 -17.64 -0.11 -22.89
C PRO A 298 -17.43 -0.95 -24.16
N ARG A 299 -17.78 -2.25 -24.20
CA ARG A 299 -17.50 -3.05 -25.41
C ARG A 299 -18.48 -2.70 -26.53
N ARG A 300 -18.10 -1.72 -27.37
CA ARG A 300 -18.79 -1.46 -28.65
C ARG A 300 -18.70 -2.64 -29.62
N PHE A 301 -17.69 -3.52 -29.48
CA PHE A 301 -17.57 -4.75 -30.25
C PHE A 301 -17.25 -5.95 -29.34
N ILE A 302 -18.11 -6.95 -29.39
CA ILE A 302 -17.86 -8.29 -28.83
C ILE A 302 -17.70 -9.20 -30.05
N GLY A 303 -16.59 -9.92 -30.15
CA GLY A 303 -16.39 -10.90 -31.22
C GLY A 303 -17.45 -12.01 -31.13
N GLU A 304 -18.12 -12.30 -32.24
CA GLU A 304 -19.22 -13.29 -32.27
C GLU A 304 -18.74 -14.71 -31.94
N GLN A 305 -17.49 -15.07 -32.27
CA GLN A 305 -16.91 -16.39 -31.99
C GLN A 305 -16.76 -16.68 -30.49
N ASP A 306 -16.14 -15.75 -29.75
CA ASP A 306 -15.97 -15.79 -28.29
C ASP A 306 -17.29 -16.03 -27.53
N LEU A 307 -18.38 -15.45 -28.05
CA LEU A 307 -19.69 -15.52 -27.43
C LEU A 307 -20.37 -16.87 -27.72
N GLN A 308 -20.17 -17.44 -28.91
CA GLN A 308 -20.68 -18.76 -29.27
C GLN A 308 -20.00 -19.88 -28.48
N GLU A 309 -18.69 -19.81 -28.26
CA GLU A 309 -17.97 -20.79 -27.43
C GLU A 309 -18.45 -20.78 -25.98
N LEU A 310 -18.62 -19.58 -25.41
CA LEU A 310 -19.14 -19.43 -24.06
C LEU A 310 -20.58 -19.92 -23.94
N ALA A 311 -21.42 -19.67 -24.96
CA ALA A 311 -22.79 -20.17 -25.01
C ALA A 311 -22.85 -21.70 -25.07
N ALA A 312 -21.98 -22.34 -25.86
CA ALA A 312 -21.87 -23.79 -25.92
C ALA A 312 -21.46 -24.39 -24.56
N SER A 313 -20.53 -23.74 -23.84
CA SER A 313 -20.13 -24.15 -22.49
C SER A 313 -21.26 -23.99 -21.47
N ILE A 314 -21.96 -22.85 -21.49
CA ILE A 314 -23.08 -22.54 -20.60
C ILE A 314 -24.26 -23.48 -20.85
N LYS A 315 -24.53 -23.87 -22.09
CA LYS A 315 -25.57 -24.86 -22.43
C LYS A 315 -25.31 -26.22 -21.78
N LYS A 316 -24.04 -26.59 -21.58
CA LYS A 316 -23.64 -27.89 -21.03
C LYS A 316 -23.52 -27.90 -19.50
N HIS A 317 -23.03 -26.82 -18.89
CA HIS A 317 -22.70 -26.79 -17.45
C HIS A 317 -23.47 -25.74 -16.66
N GLY A 318 -24.35 -24.97 -17.31
CA GLY A 318 -24.98 -23.80 -16.72
C GLY A 318 -23.99 -22.66 -16.51
N VAL A 319 -24.47 -21.57 -15.90
CA VAL A 319 -23.64 -20.42 -15.56
C VAL A 319 -22.92 -20.69 -14.24
N MET A 320 -21.64 -21.05 -14.33
CA MET A 320 -20.82 -21.48 -13.18
C MET A 320 -20.52 -20.39 -12.15
N GLN A 321 -20.46 -19.13 -12.58
CA GLN A 321 -20.28 -17.98 -11.70
C GLN A 321 -21.45 -17.04 -11.86
N PRO A 322 -22.13 -16.65 -10.77
CA PRO A 322 -23.29 -15.78 -10.85
C PRO A 322 -22.93 -14.39 -11.38
N ILE A 323 -23.88 -13.76 -12.07
CA ILE A 323 -23.77 -12.36 -12.51
C ILE A 323 -24.11 -11.40 -11.37
N VAL A 324 -23.70 -10.14 -11.44
CA VAL A 324 -24.03 -9.14 -10.41
C VAL A 324 -25.03 -8.15 -10.99
N ILE A 325 -26.15 -7.97 -10.29
CA ILE A 325 -27.27 -7.12 -10.73
C ILE A 325 -27.71 -6.20 -9.60
N ARG A 326 -28.35 -5.08 -9.94
CA ARG A 326 -28.99 -4.18 -8.98
C ARG A 326 -30.44 -3.91 -9.34
N PRO A 327 -31.33 -3.63 -8.38
CA PRO A 327 -32.70 -3.23 -8.69
C PRO A 327 -32.73 -1.85 -9.36
N ILE A 328 -33.66 -1.65 -10.28
CA ILE A 328 -33.96 -0.36 -10.92
C ILE A 328 -35.48 -0.14 -10.96
N GLU A 329 -35.91 1.13 -10.94
CA GLU A 329 -37.32 1.50 -11.08
C GLU A 329 -37.79 1.31 -12.52
N ASN A 330 -38.10 0.08 -12.90
CA ASN A 330 -38.65 -0.29 -14.21
C ASN A 330 -39.50 -1.55 -14.10
N ASP A 331 -40.76 -1.50 -14.54
CA ASP A 331 -41.71 -2.62 -14.39
C ASP A 331 -41.41 -3.82 -15.31
N GLU A 332 -40.78 -3.62 -16.47
CA GLU A 332 -40.49 -4.71 -17.42
C GLU A 332 -39.10 -5.33 -17.21
N THR A 333 -38.13 -4.52 -16.78
CA THR A 333 -36.76 -4.96 -16.50
C THR A 333 -36.30 -4.43 -15.15
N PRO A 334 -36.77 -5.01 -14.03
CA PRO A 334 -36.55 -4.47 -12.70
C PRO A 334 -35.10 -4.54 -12.22
N TYR A 335 -34.17 -5.09 -13.01
CA TYR A 335 -32.78 -5.23 -12.64
C TYR A 335 -31.81 -4.79 -13.75
N GLU A 336 -30.73 -4.12 -13.36
CA GLU A 336 -29.63 -3.73 -14.24
C GLU A 336 -28.38 -4.58 -13.99
N ILE A 337 -27.72 -5.03 -15.06
CA ILE A 337 -26.49 -5.83 -14.99
C ILE A 337 -25.28 -4.93 -14.72
N ILE A 338 -24.62 -5.15 -13.58
CA ILE A 338 -23.38 -4.48 -13.17
C ILE A 338 -22.16 -5.24 -13.68
N ALA A 339 -22.15 -6.57 -13.53
CA ALA A 339 -21.04 -7.43 -13.93
C ALA A 339 -21.51 -8.75 -14.56
N GLY A 340 -20.78 -9.24 -15.55
CA GLY A 340 -21.04 -10.53 -16.18
C GLY A 340 -21.93 -10.52 -17.43
N GLU A 341 -22.02 -9.41 -18.17
CA GLU A 341 -22.84 -9.29 -19.40
C GLU A 341 -22.57 -10.39 -20.44
N ARG A 342 -21.30 -10.79 -20.65
CA ARG A 342 -20.95 -11.90 -21.56
C ARG A 342 -21.64 -13.22 -21.17
N ARG A 343 -21.77 -13.48 -19.87
CA ARG A 343 -22.45 -14.69 -19.35
C ARG A 343 -23.97 -14.60 -19.55
N TRP A 344 -24.57 -13.42 -19.34
CA TRP A 344 -26.00 -13.19 -19.62
C TRP A 344 -26.33 -13.35 -21.11
N ARG A 345 -25.55 -12.74 -22.01
CA ARG A 345 -25.76 -12.88 -23.47
C ARG A 345 -25.51 -14.32 -23.95
N ALA A 346 -24.46 -14.96 -23.46
CA ALA A 346 -24.18 -16.36 -23.79
C ALA A 346 -25.26 -17.30 -23.22
N ALA A 347 -25.88 -16.98 -22.08
CA ALA A 347 -27.02 -17.71 -21.55
C ALA A 347 -28.29 -17.52 -22.41
N GLN A 348 -28.54 -16.31 -22.93
CA GLN A 348 -29.61 -16.07 -23.91
C GLN A 348 -29.42 -16.91 -25.17
N LEU A 349 -28.21 -16.93 -25.73
CA LEU A 349 -27.86 -17.74 -26.90
C LEU A 349 -27.92 -19.25 -26.61
N ALA A 350 -27.62 -19.66 -25.38
CA ALA A 350 -27.73 -21.05 -24.93
C ALA A 350 -29.20 -21.51 -24.72
N GLY A 351 -30.16 -20.58 -24.73
CA GLY A 351 -31.58 -20.84 -24.50
C GLY A 351 -31.96 -21.05 -23.02
N LEU A 352 -31.16 -20.55 -22.09
CA LEU A 352 -31.49 -20.58 -20.66
C LEU A 352 -32.55 -19.52 -20.34
N THR A 353 -33.59 -19.91 -19.59
CA THR A 353 -34.64 -19.00 -19.10
C THR A 353 -34.25 -18.33 -17.78
N GLU A 354 -33.46 -19.01 -16.95
CA GLU A 354 -33.00 -18.50 -15.66
C GLU A 354 -31.48 -18.57 -15.54
N ILE A 355 -30.90 -17.57 -14.87
CA ILE A 355 -29.48 -17.55 -14.52
C ILE A 355 -29.24 -17.13 -13.06
N PRO A 356 -28.19 -17.68 -12.42
CA PRO A 356 -27.83 -17.30 -11.07
C PRO A 356 -27.27 -15.87 -11.07
N ALA A 357 -27.85 -15.02 -10.24
CA ALA A 357 -27.46 -13.64 -10.07
C ALA A 357 -27.37 -13.26 -8.59
N ILE A 358 -26.45 -12.37 -8.26
CA ILE A 358 -26.30 -11.75 -6.95
C ILE A 358 -26.97 -10.38 -7.06
N VAL A 359 -28.10 -10.21 -6.35
CA VAL A 359 -28.78 -8.92 -6.25
C VAL A 359 -28.06 -8.07 -5.21
N ARG A 360 -27.68 -6.84 -5.59
CA ARG A 360 -27.07 -5.86 -4.70
C ARG A 360 -27.82 -4.55 -4.77
N ASP A 361 -28.17 -3.99 -3.63
CA ASP A 361 -28.76 -2.65 -3.55
C ASP A 361 -27.63 -1.62 -3.59
N LEU A 362 -27.37 -1.05 -4.77
CA LEU A 362 -26.23 -0.18 -5.04
C LEU A 362 -26.70 1.14 -5.65
N THR A 363 -26.20 2.25 -5.11
CA THR A 363 -26.39 3.56 -5.72
C THR A 363 -25.65 3.64 -7.07
N ASP A 364 -26.11 4.53 -7.97
CA ASP A 364 -25.56 4.71 -9.32
C ASP A 364 -24.04 4.88 -9.34
N GLN A 365 -23.50 5.66 -8.41
CA GLN A 365 -22.07 5.96 -8.33
C GLN A 365 -21.23 4.71 -7.97
N VAL A 366 -21.76 3.79 -7.16
CA VAL A 366 -21.05 2.56 -6.74
C VAL A 366 -21.07 1.51 -7.81
N ALA A 367 -22.21 1.36 -8.48
CA ALA A 367 -22.34 0.50 -9.63
C ALA A 367 -21.30 0.86 -10.70
N ILE A 368 -21.13 2.16 -10.97
CA ILE A 368 -20.12 2.66 -11.91
C ILE A 368 -18.71 2.38 -11.41
N ALA A 369 -18.39 2.69 -10.14
CA ALA A 369 -17.06 2.48 -9.59
C ALA A 369 -16.63 1.00 -9.64
N LEU A 370 -17.52 0.07 -9.26
CA LEU A 370 -17.25 -1.37 -9.30
C LEU A 370 -17.04 -1.87 -10.73
N ALA A 371 -17.86 -1.40 -11.68
CA ALA A 371 -17.71 -1.75 -13.09
C ALA A 371 -16.38 -1.24 -13.67
N LEU A 372 -15.94 -0.03 -13.28
CA LEU A 372 -14.66 0.54 -13.71
C LEU A 372 -13.46 -0.20 -13.11
N ILE A 373 -13.50 -0.56 -11.82
CA ILE A 373 -12.43 -1.33 -11.16
C ILE A 373 -12.28 -2.71 -11.80
N GLU A 374 -13.38 -3.44 -12.00
CA GLU A 374 -13.35 -4.76 -12.65
C GLU A 374 -12.77 -4.66 -14.07
N ASN A 375 -13.14 -3.62 -14.82
CA ASN A 375 -12.60 -3.40 -16.16
C ASN A 375 -11.09 -3.11 -16.15
N ILE A 376 -10.58 -2.28 -15.24
CA ILE A 376 -9.14 -1.94 -15.15
C ILE A 376 -8.30 -3.15 -14.72
N GLN A 377 -8.87 -4.07 -13.93
CA GLN A 377 -8.17 -5.26 -13.44
C GLN A 377 -8.07 -6.39 -14.48
N ARG A 378 -8.63 -6.22 -15.69
CA ARG A 378 -8.50 -7.21 -16.76
C ARG A 378 -7.09 -7.21 -17.34
N GLN A 379 -6.55 -8.41 -17.55
CA GLN A 379 -5.20 -8.62 -18.06
C GLN A 379 -5.02 -8.20 -19.53
N ASP A 380 -6.10 -8.07 -20.29
CA ASP A 380 -6.06 -7.80 -21.75
C ASP A 380 -6.43 -6.35 -22.12
N LEU A 381 -6.49 -5.42 -21.18
CA LEU A 381 -6.92 -4.05 -21.48
C LEU A 381 -5.81 -3.23 -22.16
N ASN A 382 -6.13 -2.60 -23.30
CA ASN A 382 -5.19 -1.72 -23.99
C ASN A 382 -4.79 -0.52 -23.10
N PRO A 383 -3.53 -0.06 -23.10
CA PRO A 383 -3.10 1.09 -22.31
C PRO A 383 -3.91 2.39 -22.51
N VAL A 384 -4.44 2.64 -23.71
CA VAL A 384 -5.31 3.80 -23.98
C VAL A 384 -6.66 3.65 -23.27
N ASP A 385 -7.23 2.45 -23.30
CA ASP A 385 -8.50 2.15 -22.62
C ASP A 385 -8.34 2.21 -21.09
N GLN A 386 -7.18 1.78 -20.59
CA GLN A 386 -6.83 1.95 -19.17
C GLN A 386 -6.78 3.44 -18.80
N ALA A 387 -6.17 4.27 -19.64
CA ALA A 387 -6.10 5.72 -19.41
C ALA A 387 -7.49 6.36 -19.38
N LEU A 388 -8.36 6.00 -20.33
CA LEU A 388 -9.73 6.50 -20.39
C LEU A 388 -10.55 6.09 -19.15
N ALA A 389 -10.41 4.83 -18.70
CA ALA A 389 -11.06 4.36 -17.49
C ALA A 389 -10.56 5.10 -16.23
N LEU A 390 -9.27 5.41 -16.15
CA LEU A 390 -8.68 6.21 -15.06
C LEU A 390 -9.15 7.67 -15.11
N GLN A 391 -9.32 8.26 -16.29
CA GLN A 391 -9.82 9.63 -16.45
C GLN A 391 -11.25 9.76 -15.92
N ARG A 392 -12.10 8.75 -16.13
CA ARG A 392 -13.46 8.74 -15.58
C ARG A 392 -13.48 8.77 -14.06
N PHE A 393 -12.51 8.15 -13.38
CA PHE A 393 -12.39 8.29 -11.93
C PHE A 393 -12.10 9.74 -11.50
N HIS A 394 -11.39 10.50 -12.32
CA HIS A 394 -11.13 11.91 -12.05
C HIS A 394 -12.37 12.77 -12.33
N GLU A 395 -13.03 12.56 -13.48
CA GLU A 395 -14.16 13.39 -13.94
C GLU A 395 -15.46 13.11 -13.19
N GLU A 396 -15.79 11.84 -12.94
CA GLU A 396 -17.08 11.44 -12.34
C GLU A 396 -17.03 11.42 -10.81
N PHE A 397 -15.85 11.22 -10.22
CA PHE A 397 -15.68 11.06 -8.77
C PHE A 397 -14.76 12.11 -8.14
N GLY A 398 -14.19 13.02 -8.93
CA GLY A 398 -13.31 14.09 -8.45
C GLY A 398 -12.00 13.60 -7.84
N LEU A 399 -11.61 12.33 -8.08
CA LEU A 399 -10.48 11.72 -7.39
C LEU A 399 -9.14 12.27 -7.90
N SER A 400 -8.20 12.51 -6.99
CA SER A 400 -6.84 12.87 -7.35
C SER A 400 -6.08 11.68 -7.96
N HIS A 401 -4.99 11.94 -8.71
CA HIS A 401 -4.16 10.87 -9.28
C HIS A 401 -3.62 9.88 -8.21
N GLN A 402 -3.42 10.35 -6.98
CA GLN A 402 -3.00 9.49 -5.87
C GLN A 402 -4.13 8.57 -5.42
N GLU A 403 -5.34 9.11 -5.23
CA GLU A 403 -6.51 8.33 -4.83
C GLU A 403 -6.93 7.32 -5.90
N ILE A 404 -6.80 7.67 -7.18
CA ILE A 404 -7.03 6.74 -8.28
C ILE A 404 -6.03 5.59 -8.20
N ALA A 405 -4.75 5.89 -7.98
CA ALA A 405 -3.68 4.90 -7.87
C ALA A 405 -3.91 3.91 -6.72
N ASP A 406 -4.32 4.44 -5.57
CA ASP A 406 -4.68 3.63 -4.40
C ASP A 406 -5.93 2.77 -4.68
N THR A 407 -6.93 3.30 -5.41
CA THR A 407 -8.16 2.58 -5.78
C THR A 407 -7.91 1.42 -6.74
N VAL A 408 -7.04 1.61 -7.74
CA VAL A 408 -6.76 0.57 -8.75
C VAL A 408 -5.56 -0.32 -8.40
N GLY A 409 -4.93 -0.12 -7.24
CA GLY A 409 -3.77 -0.88 -6.79
C GLY A 409 -2.52 -0.70 -7.65
N LYS A 410 -2.32 0.49 -8.24
CA LYS A 410 -1.16 0.83 -9.08
C LYS A 410 -0.34 1.95 -8.44
N ALA A 411 0.91 2.10 -8.85
CA ALA A 411 1.70 3.26 -8.41
C ALA A 411 1.14 4.57 -8.99
N ARG A 412 1.20 5.67 -8.22
CA ARG A 412 0.80 7.02 -8.67
C ARG A 412 1.46 7.42 -9.99
N THR A 413 2.73 7.05 -10.16
CA THR A 413 3.50 7.29 -11.38
C THR A 413 2.91 6.55 -12.58
N THR A 414 2.43 5.32 -12.40
CA THR A 414 1.76 4.54 -13.44
C THR A 414 0.45 5.18 -13.87
N VAL A 415 -0.39 5.61 -12.91
CA VAL A 415 -1.65 6.32 -13.22
C VAL A 415 -1.38 7.62 -13.96
N SER A 416 -0.42 8.41 -13.48
CA SER A 416 -0.04 9.67 -14.14
C SER A 416 0.51 9.44 -15.54
N ASN A 417 1.27 8.36 -15.76
CA ASN A 417 1.78 8.02 -17.09
C ASN A 417 0.69 7.57 -18.06
N LEU A 418 -0.29 6.80 -17.59
CA LEU A 418 -1.44 6.37 -18.39
C LEU A 418 -2.30 7.57 -18.78
N LEU A 419 -2.68 8.41 -17.82
CA LEU A 419 -3.50 9.60 -18.08
C LEU A 419 -2.86 10.56 -19.08
N ARG A 420 -1.53 10.68 -19.08
CA ARG A 420 -0.81 11.49 -20.06
C ARG A 420 -1.03 11.03 -21.50
N LEU A 421 -1.22 9.73 -21.76
CA LEU A 421 -1.44 9.22 -23.13
C LEU A 421 -2.67 9.82 -23.81
N LEU A 422 -3.64 10.29 -23.03
CA LEU A 422 -4.85 10.92 -23.55
C LEU A 422 -4.53 12.23 -24.28
N SER A 423 -3.38 12.84 -24.01
CA SER A 423 -2.90 14.03 -24.72
C SER A 423 -2.16 13.72 -26.03
N LEU A 424 -2.03 12.46 -26.43
CA LEU A 424 -1.51 12.09 -27.75
C LEU A 424 -2.55 12.42 -28.83
N GLU A 425 -2.08 12.61 -30.06
CA GLU A 425 -2.97 12.69 -31.23
C GLU A 425 -3.74 11.38 -31.43
N ASP A 426 -4.98 11.48 -31.91
CA ASP A 426 -5.89 10.33 -32.01
C ASP A 426 -5.34 9.23 -32.93
N GLU A 427 -4.65 9.61 -34.00
CA GLU A 427 -3.97 8.70 -34.91
C GLU A 427 -2.89 7.84 -34.20
N ILE A 428 -2.27 8.35 -33.14
CA ILE A 428 -1.27 7.61 -32.36
C ILE A 428 -1.94 6.68 -31.36
N LYS A 429 -3.07 7.10 -30.78
CA LYS A 429 -3.89 6.22 -29.93
C LYS A 429 -4.40 5.02 -30.74
N ASP A 430 -4.81 5.24 -31.99
CA ASP A 430 -5.23 4.17 -32.90
C ASP A 430 -4.10 3.17 -33.18
N LEU A 431 -2.88 3.66 -33.43
CA LEU A 431 -1.70 2.81 -33.62
C LEU A 431 -1.36 1.99 -32.35
N MET A 432 -1.58 2.55 -31.17
CA MET A 432 -1.45 1.81 -29.90
C MET A 432 -2.56 0.78 -29.71
N GLN A 433 -3.80 1.09 -30.13
CA GLN A 433 -4.92 0.15 -30.10
C GLN A 433 -4.70 -1.06 -31.01
N GLN A 434 -4.08 -0.85 -32.16
CA GLN A 434 -3.70 -1.90 -33.11
C GLN A 434 -2.47 -2.72 -32.67
N GLY A 435 -1.82 -2.35 -31.55
CA GLY A 435 -0.63 -3.05 -31.06
C GLY A 435 0.66 -2.75 -31.84
N LEU A 436 0.66 -1.74 -32.71
CA LEU A 436 1.83 -1.33 -33.48
C LEU A 436 2.80 -0.48 -32.65
N LEU A 437 2.32 0.12 -31.55
CA LEU A 437 3.13 0.92 -30.62
C LEU A 437 2.86 0.54 -29.17
N ASP A 438 3.92 0.09 -28.48
CA ASP A 438 3.89 -0.09 -27.03
C ASP A 438 3.87 1.24 -26.24
N MET A 439 3.47 1.13 -24.97
CA MET A 439 3.52 2.22 -23.98
C MET A 439 4.85 2.96 -23.89
N GLY A 440 5.96 2.23 -24.03
CA GLY A 440 7.30 2.82 -24.01
C GLY A 440 7.53 3.78 -25.17
N HIS A 441 7.09 3.40 -26.38
CA HIS A 441 7.18 4.23 -27.58
C HIS A 441 6.29 5.46 -27.45
N ALA A 442 5.04 5.26 -27.03
CA ALA A 442 4.08 6.34 -26.84
C ALA A 442 4.58 7.41 -25.86
N ARG A 443 5.19 7.00 -24.73
CA ARG A 443 5.75 7.93 -23.74
C ARG A 443 6.92 8.75 -24.28
N ALA A 444 7.77 8.16 -25.13
CA ALA A 444 8.86 8.89 -25.77
C ALA A 444 8.30 9.96 -26.72
N ILE A 445 7.36 9.55 -27.58
CA ILE A 445 6.73 10.42 -28.59
C ILE A 445 5.94 11.58 -27.94
N LEU A 446 5.35 11.35 -26.77
CA LEU A 446 4.56 12.36 -26.02
C LEU A 446 5.31 13.67 -25.72
N THR A 447 6.64 13.65 -25.75
CA THR A 447 7.46 14.86 -25.54
C THR A 447 7.56 15.78 -26.77
N LEU A 448 7.08 15.33 -27.93
CA LEU A 448 7.10 16.05 -29.19
C LEU A 448 5.80 16.85 -29.41
N LYS A 449 5.86 17.86 -30.29
CA LYS A 449 4.68 18.60 -30.75
C LYS A 449 3.83 17.72 -31.67
N ALA A 450 2.51 17.93 -31.66
CA ALA A 450 1.53 17.19 -32.47
C ALA A 450 1.98 16.81 -33.89
N LYS A 451 2.48 17.78 -34.66
CA LYS A 451 2.94 17.58 -36.05
C LYS A 451 4.13 16.61 -36.18
N ASP A 452 5.01 16.58 -35.18
CA ASP A 452 6.22 15.76 -35.18
C ASP A 452 5.93 14.35 -34.62
N GLN A 453 4.90 14.20 -33.78
CA GLN A 453 4.56 12.92 -33.17
C GLN A 453 4.21 11.87 -34.24
N LEU A 454 3.38 12.23 -35.23
CA LEU A 454 2.99 11.31 -36.31
C LEU A 454 4.15 10.90 -37.21
N GLN A 455 5.06 11.85 -37.52
CA GLN A 455 6.24 11.57 -38.34
C GLN A 455 7.17 10.58 -37.65
N ILE A 456 7.42 10.78 -36.35
CA ILE A 456 8.28 9.89 -35.57
C ILE A 456 7.61 8.53 -35.35
N ALA A 457 6.30 8.48 -35.09
CA ALA A 457 5.55 7.23 -34.97
C ALA A 457 5.69 6.34 -36.22
N LYS A 458 5.56 6.92 -37.43
CA LYS A 458 5.76 6.20 -38.69
C LYS A 458 7.18 5.64 -38.83
N ILE A 459 8.20 6.44 -38.50
CA ILE A 459 9.60 5.99 -38.54
C ILE A 459 9.85 4.84 -37.55
N VAL A 460 9.24 4.88 -36.36
CA VAL A 460 9.34 3.82 -35.35
C VAL A 460 8.73 2.52 -35.87
N ILE A 461 7.57 2.58 -36.51
CA ILE A 461 6.88 1.41 -37.08
C ILE A 461 7.66 0.85 -38.28
N ASP A 462 7.97 1.68 -39.28
CA ASP A 462 8.64 1.27 -40.52
C ASP A 462 10.01 0.64 -40.27
N LYS A 463 10.75 1.16 -39.28
CA LYS A 463 12.08 0.65 -38.91
C LYS A 463 12.06 -0.31 -37.73
N SER A 464 10.88 -0.64 -37.19
CA SER A 464 10.70 -1.51 -36.02
C SER A 464 11.67 -1.15 -34.87
N LEU A 465 11.74 0.13 -34.53
CA LEU A 465 12.69 0.64 -33.53
C LEU A 465 12.31 0.18 -32.13
N SER A 466 13.30 -0.17 -31.32
CA SER A 466 13.10 -0.45 -29.88
C SER A 466 12.80 0.83 -29.09
N VAL A 467 12.17 0.70 -27.92
CA VAL A 467 11.86 1.84 -27.02
C VAL A 467 13.08 2.72 -26.76
N ARG A 468 14.27 2.14 -26.58
CA ARG A 468 15.51 2.90 -26.36
C ARG A 468 15.96 3.67 -27.61
N GLN A 469 15.84 3.07 -28.78
CA GLN A 469 16.16 3.75 -30.05
C GLN A 469 15.16 4.87 -30.33
N THR A 470 13.89 4.67 -29.98
CA THR A 470 12.84 5.68 -30.07
C THR A 470 13.09 6.84 -29.10
N GLU A 471 13.47 6.57 -27.85
CA GLU A 471 13.88 7.61 -26.90
C GLU A 471 15.09 8.41 -27.42
N GLN A 472 16.07 7.75 -28.06
CA GLN A 472 17.22 8.43 -28.66
C GLN A 472 16.81 9.28 -29.87
N LEU A 473 15.99 8.75 -30.77
CA LEU A 473 15.49 9.47 -31.94
C LEU A 473 14.72 10.74 -31.55
N VAL A 474 13.88 10.64 -30.50
CA VAL A 474 13.14 11.79 -29.95
C VAL A 474 14.10 12.81 -29.33
N ARG A 475 15.15 12.37 -28.62
CA ARG A 475 16.18 13.28 -28.07
C ARG A 475 16.95 14.01 -29.16
N ASP A 476 17.35 13.30 -30.21
CA ASP A 476 18.08 13.87 -31.35
C ASP A 476 17.20 14.86 -32.13
N TRP A 477 15.89 14.60 -32.19
CA TRP A 477 14.90 15.51 -32.79
C TRP A 477 14.72 16.82 -31.99
N ASN A 478 14.78 16.73 -30.65
CA ASN A 478 14.62 17.87 -29.75
C ASN A 478 15.92 18.64 -29.46
N THR A 479 17.09 18.11 -29.82
CA THR A 479 18.38 18.77 -29.56
C THR A 479 18.68 19.79 -30.66
N PRO A 480 18.84 21.09 -30.33
CA PRO A 480 19.27 22.08 -31.32
C PRO A 480 20.68 21.73 -31.80
N LYS A 481 20.89 21.62 -33.12
CA LYS A 481 22.21 21.43 -33.72
C LYS A 481 23.14 22.59 -33.33
N GLN A 482 24.03 22.38 -32.35
CA GLN A 482 25.18 23.26 -32.11
C GLN A 482 26.38 22.74 -32.90
N GLU A 483 26.81 23.49 -33.91
CA GLU A 483 28.11 23.32 -34.54
C GLU A 483 29.21 23.72 -33.54
N LYS A 484 30.10 22.78 -33.20
CA LYS A 484 31.27 23.07 -32.34
C LYS A 484 32.33 23.82 -33.15
N SER A 485 32.65 25.04 -32.74
CA SER A 485 33.81 25.80 -33.21
C SER A 485 35.12 25.10 -32.79
N LYS A 486 36.07 24.99 -33.72
CA LYS A 486 37.43 24.48 -33.46
C LYS A 486 38.30 25.59 -32.87
N ASP A 487 39.03 25.30 -31.80
CA ASP A 487 40.07 26.18 -31.27
C ASP A 487 41.19 26.42 -32.33
N PRO A 488 41.83 27.60 -32.36
CA PRO A 488 42.91 27.90 -33.31
C PRO A 488 44.14 27.03 -33.05
N LEU A 489 44.72 26.45 -34.11
CA LEU A 489 45.99 25.70 -34.05
C LEU A 489 47.16 26.60 -33.63
N ALA A 490 48.09 26.05 -32.84
CA ALA A 490 49.30 26.75 -32.41
C ALA A 490 50.21 27.16 -33.62
N PRO A 491 50.91 28.32 -33.57
CA PRO A 491 51.70 28.85 -34.68
C PRO A 491 52.76 27.90 -35.24
N ASP A 492 53.38 27.11 -34.35
CA ASP A 492 54.44 26.16 -34.71
C ASP A 492 53.92 25.01 -35.58
N VAL A 493 52.65 24.62 -35.39
CA VAL A 493 52.01 23.55 -36.17
C VAL A 493 51.60 24.06 -37.54
N GLN A 494 51.22 25.33 -37.66
CA GLN A 494 50.93 25.94 -38.96
C GLN A 494 52.18 26.03 -39.84
N GLN A 495 53.33 26.45 -39.28
CA GLN A 495 54.59 26.49 -40.01
C GLN A 495 55.06 25.09 -40.44
N LEU A 496 54.93 24.08 -39.57
CA LEU A 496 55.27 22.70 -39.91
C LEU A 496 54.38 22.16 -41.03
N THR A 497 53.08 22.44 -40.95
CA THR A 497 52.09 22.03 -41.96
C THR A 497 52.39 22.66 -43.32
N GLN A 498 52.77 23.95 -43.34
CA GLN A 498 53.13 24.65 -44.58
C GLN A 498 54.40 24.08 -45.22
N LYS A 499 55.47 23.84 -44.44
CA LYS A 499 56.71 23.21 -44.96
C LYS A 499 56.48 21.81 -45.52
N LEU A 500 55.61 21.03 -44.88
CA LEU A 500 55.26 19.69 -45.37
C LEU A 500 54.40 19.77 -46.64
N SER A 501 53.48 20.72 -46.72
CA SER A 501 52.67 20.95 -47.91
C SER A 501 53.52 21.37 -49.12
N GLU A 502 54.49 22.26 -48.93
CA GLU A 502 55.45 22.64 -49.97
C GLU A 502 56.31 21.46 -50.42
N ARG A 503 56.83 20.67 -49.47
CA ARG A 503 57.70 19.52 -49.78
C ARG A 503 56.96 18.41 -50.54
N PHE A 504 55.72 18.11 -50.16
CA PHE A 504 54.91 17.08 -50.80
C PHE A 504 54.11 17.58 -52.00
N SER A 505 54.12 18.90 -52.27
CA SER A 505 53.24 19.55 -53.26
C SER A 505 51.77 19.15 -53.12
N ALA A 506 51.33 18.85 -51.89
CA ALA A 506 50.04 18.25 -51.57
C ALA A 506 49.43 18.89 -50.31
N SER A 507 48.11 18.74 -50.12
CA SER A 507 47.43 19.28 -48.94
C SER A 507 47.73 18.43 -47.71
N VAL A 508 48.42 19.02 -46.73
CA VAL A 508 48.84 18.34 -45.50
C VAL A 508 48.01 18.84 -44.32
N LYS A 509 47.53 17.91 -43.50
CA LYS A 509 46.84 18.21 -42.24
C LYS A 509 47.50 17.44 -41.10
N LEU A 510 47.82 18.14 -40.01
CA LEU A 510 48.40 17.55 -38.82
C LEU A 510 47.42 17.67 -37.66
N ASP A 511 46.89 16.53 -37.22
CA ASP A 511 46.02 16.43 -36.05
C ASP A 511 46.82 15.81 -34.89
N TYR A 512 46.77 16.38 -33.69
CA TYR A 512 47.50 15.86 -32.54
C TYR A 512 46.71 16.06 -31.25
N ASN A 513 46.98 15.22 -30.25
CA ASN A 513 46.41 15.33 -28.92
C ASN A 513 47.44 15.89 -27.91
N LYS A 514 46.97 16.29 -26.73
CA LYS A 514 47.81 16.84 -25.64
C LYS A 514 48.87 15.85 -25.09
N GLN A 515 48.81 14.57 -25.45
CA GLN A 515 49.73 13.53 -25.03
C GLN A 515 50.81 13.22 -26.09
N GLY A 516 50.93 14.04 -27.14
CA GLY A 516 51.96 13.89 -28.17
C GLY A 516 51.68 12.82 -29.22
N LYS A 517 50.50 12.18 -29.20
CA LYS A 517 50.07 11.28 -30.28
C LYS A 517 49.33 12.10 -31.34
N GLY A 518 49.66 11.86 -32.61
CA GLY A 518 49.04 12.57 -33.71
C GLY A 518 48.93 11.74 -34.97
N LYS A 519 48.20 12.29 -35.94
CA LYS A 519 48.05 11.76 -37.29
C LYS A 519 48.44 12.85 -38.28
N LEU A 520 49.31 12.49 -39.22
CA LEU A 520 49.56 13.27 -40.42
C LEU A 520 48.67 12.72 -41.53
N VAL A 521 47.91 13.58 -42.19
CA VAL A 521 47.08 13.24 -43.36
C VAL A 521 47.60 14.04 -44.54
N ILE A 522 48.03 13.35 -45.58
CA ILE A 522 48.39 13.95 -46.88
C ILE A 522 47.27 13.59 -47.85
N SER A 523 46.63 14.60 -48.43
CA SER A 523 45.57 14.45 -49.41
C SER A 523 46.13 14.76 -50.80
N TYR A 524 46.01 13.80 -51.71
CA TYR A 524 46.38 13.91 -53.12
C TYR A 524 45.13 13.85 -54.00
N ASN A 525 45.19 14.49 -55.17
CA ASN A 525 44.07 14.59 -56.11
C ASN A 525 44.34 13.81 -57.42
N SER A 526 45.56 13.31 -57.64
CA SER A 526 45.90 12.44 -58.76
C SER A 526 46.85 11.31 -58.36
N LEU A 527 46.93 10.26 -59.18
CA LEU A 527 47.88 9.16 -58.98
C LEU A 527 49.33 9.63 -59.17
N ASP A 528 49.58 10.57 -60.08
CA ASP A 528 50.91 11.17 -60.27
C ASP A 528 51.39 11.93 -59.02
N GLU A 529 50.46 12.60 -58.31
CA GLU A 529 50.75 13.28 -57.04
C GLU A 529 51.04 12.27 -55.92
N LEU A 530 50.33 11.15 -55.89
CA LEU A 530 50.61 10.03 -54.99
C LEU A 530 52.01 9.42 -55.25
N ASP A 531 52.38 9.20 -56.50
CA ASP A 531 53.69 8.67 -56.88
C ASP A 531 54.82 9.66 -56.49
N GLY A 532 54.59 10.97 -56.67
CA GLY A 532 55.49 12.01 -56.17
C GLY A 532 55.68 11.98 -54.65
N ILE A 533 54.59 11.84 -53.89
CA ILE A 533 54.64 11.70 -52.42
C ILE A 533 55.38 10.44 -52.00
N LEU A 534 55.12 9.31 -52.68
CA LEU A 534 55.74 8.02 -52.38
C LEU A 534 57.24 8.02 -52.67
N ASN A 535 57.68 8.64 -53.77
CA ASN A 535 59.11 8.82 -54.09
C ASN A 535 59.85 9.67 -53.04
N ILE A 536 59.17 10.62 -52.40
CA ILE A 536 59.76 11.40 -51.30
C ILE A 536 59.85 10.58 -50.00
N CYS A 537 58.88 9.68 -49.77
CA CYS A 537 58.78 8.89 -48.53
C CYS A 537 59.58 7.59 -48.57
N LEU A 538 59.81 7.02 -49.74
CA LEU A 538 60.49 5.75 -49.96
C LEU A 538 61.86 6.04 -50.59
N PRO A 539 62.99 5.59 -50.01
CA PRO A 539 64.28 5.67 -50.68
C PRO A 539 64.27 4.79 -51.94
N GLU A 540 64.88 5.26 -53.03
CA GLU A 540 65.03 4.49 -54.28
C GLU A 540 65.61 3.09 -53.98
N GLN A 541 64.87 2.04 -54.36
CA GLN A 541 65.37 0.68 -54.51
C GLN A 541 64.94 0.13 -55.85
#